data_AF-A0A2H1VTF6-F1
#
_entry.id   AF-A0A2H1VTF6-F1
#
_cell.length_a   1.000
_cell.length_b   1.000
_cell.length_c   1.000
_cell.angle_alpha   90.00
_cell.angle_beta   90.00
_cell.angle_gamma   90.00
#
_symmetry.space_group_name_H-M   'P 1'
#
loop_
_entity.id
_entity.type
_entity.pdbx_description
1 polymer ?
#
loop_
_entity_poly.entity_id
_entity_poly.type
_entity_poly.pdbx_seq_one_letter_code
_entity_poly.pdbx_strand_id
1 'polypeptide(L)'
;MFIEDIKNDFYNVLLGNRVLLLVHYDVDAICTCKILQGLFKSDNISYTLVPVGGIAELKQAYEENNEEIKYVVLVNCGGTIDLVDILQPEEEVVFFVLDAHKPTDVCNVYSDGQVRLVYKDSEENIPNFDDIFRDDEEEEDEEAGSGREGLEAMVEKRRERRAWEERRNTLMFNYTQFSYYGKPSACVAVELAWRVSRVWWGAVWAGSVAAAGGAVAAHRPPAQALLDHHHLHTKAPHQHDKYVRIYHRLYTRLFRCYSKTFKHSEVPTNMIQNMKISFCPI
;
A
#
# COMPACT_ATOMS: atom_id res chain seq x y z
N MET A 1 -6.88 1.34 -10.87
CA MET A 1 -5.94 2.24 -11.56
C MET A 1 -4.91 2.86 -10.60
N PHE A 2 -3.67 3.14 -11.03
CA PHE A 2 -2.70 3.94 -10.24
C PHE A 2 -2.90 5.44 -10.45
N ILE A 3 -2.75 6.23 -9.39
CA ILE A 3 -2.75 7.69 -9.51
C ILE A 3 -1.39 8.22 -9.98
N GLU A 4 -1.40 9.31 -10.75
CA GLU A 4 -0.16 9.93 -11.24
C GLU A 4 0.31 11.05 -10.29
N ASP A 5 -0.62 11.91 -9.86
CA ASP A 5 -0.34 12.99 -8.93
C ASP A 5 -1.11 12.85 -7.62
N ILE A 6 -0.41 12.36 -6.59
CA ILE A 6 -0.94 12.22 -5.23
C ILE A 6 -1.54 13.51 -4.64
N LYS A 7 -1.14 14.68 -5.11
CA LYS A 7 -1.74 15.93 -4.65
C LYS A 7 -3.10 16.17 -5.30
N ASN A 8 -3.16 16.09 -6.63
CA ASN A 8 -4.35 16.47 -7.39
C ASN A 8 -5.38 15.34 -7.47
N ASP A 9 -4.93 14.11 -7.68
CA ASP A 9 -5.80 12.95 -7.94
C ASP A 9 -6.30 12.28 -6.66
N PHE A 10 -5.59 12.52 -5.55
CA PHE A 10 -5.94 12.02 -4.22
C PHE A 10 -6.32 13.16 -3.27
N TYR A 11 -5.36 13.96 -2.79
CA TYR A 11 -5.63 14.87 -1.67
C TYR A 11 -6.65 15.96 -1.97
N ASN A 12 -6.53 16.61 -3.13
CA ASN A 12 -7.44 17.68 -3.53
C ASN A 12 -8.87 17.18 -3.78
N VAL A 13 -9.04 15.92 -4.18
CA VAL A 13 -10.36 15.29 -4.35
C VAL A 13 -11.09 15.13 -3.02
N LEU A 14 -10.34 14.89 -1.94
CA LEU A 14 -10.91 14.74 -0.59
C LEU A 14 -11.36 16.07 0.03
N LEU A 15 -10.92 17.22 -0.50
CA LEU A 15 -11.26 18.54 0.06
C LEU A 15 -12.77 18.81 -0.02
N GLY A 16 -13.36 19.20 1.11
CA GLY A 16 -14.79 19.52 1.21
C GLY A 16 -15.72 18.30 1.26
N ASN A 17 -15.19 17.08 1.19
CA ASN A 17 -15.97 15.85 1.24
C ASN A 17 -15.78 15.14 2.59
N ARG A 18 -16.77 14.31 2.96
CA ARG A 18 -16.65 13.37 4.08
C ARG A 18 -15.88 12.14 3.62
N VAL A 19 -14.92 11.70 4.43
CA VAL A 19 -14.03 10.58 4.12
C VAL A 19 -14.17 9.46 5.13
N LEU A 20 -14.31 8.21 4.68
CA LEU A 20 -14.16 7.04 5.54
C LEU A 20 -12.70 6.57 5.50
N LEU A 21 -12.03 6.57 6.64
CA LEU A 21 -10.64 6.18 6.78
C LEU A 21 -10.57 4.81 7.47
N LEU A 22 -10.31 3.76 6.69
CA LEU A 22 -10.16 2.38 7.14
C LEU A 22 -8.67 2.06 7.33
N VAL A 23 -8.26 1.69 8.54
CA VAL A 23 -6.83 1.59 8.90
C VAL A 23 -6.50 0.24 9.49
N HIS A 24 -5.50 -0.45 8.93
CA HIS A 24 -5.04 -1.73 9.46
C HIS A 24 -4.36 -1.62 10.85
N TYR A 25 -4.34 -2.70 11.64
CA TYR A 25 -3.63 -2.77 12.92
C TYR A 25 -2.11 -3.03 12.75
N ASP A 26 -1.41 -2.11 12.10
CA ASP A 26 0.06 -2.15 11.94
C ASP A 26 0.71 -0.81 12.31
N VAL A 27 1.98 -0.84 12.69
CA VAL A 27 2.82 0.34 12.97
C VAL A 27 2.85 1.28 11.78
N ASP A 28 3.02 0.78 10.55
CA ASP A 28 3.02 1.62 9.35
C ASP A 28 1.64 2.27 9.14
N ALA A 29 0.57 1.49 9.30
CA ALA A 29 -0.80 1.97 9.16
C ALA A 29 -1.14 3.07 10.18
N ILE A 30 -0.77 2.89 11.45
CA ILE A 30 -0.98 3.89 12.51
C ILE A 30 -0.17 5.15 12.24
N CYS A 31 1.09 5.02 11.80
CA CYS A 31 1.93 6.17 11.47
C CYS A 31 1.37 6.95 10.28
N THR A 32 0.95 6.23 9.23
CA THR A 32 0.28 6.79 8.05
C THR A 32 -0.99 7.52 8.43
N CYS A 33 -1.86 6.88 9.23
CA CYS A 33 -3.08 7.47 9.76
C CYS A 33 -2.78 8.77 10.51
N LYS A 34 -1.77 8.81 11.38
CA LYS A 34 -1.41 10.04 12.11
C LYS A 34 -0.99 11.18 11.19
N ILE A 35 -0.30 10.89 10.09
CA ILE A 35 0.05 11.89 9.08
C ILE A 35 -1.21 12.39 8.37
N LEU A 36 -2.07 11.49 7.89
CA LEU A 36 -3.33 11.86 7.22
C LEU A 36 -4.26 12.66 8.15
N GLN A 37 -4.42 12.26 9.41
CA GLN A 37 -5.20 13.00 10.42
C GLN A 37 -4.67 14.43 10.60
N GLY A 38 -3.36 14.62 10.60
CA GLY A 38 -2.74 15.94 10.69
C GLY A 38 -3.04 16.83 9.47
N LEU A 39 -2.99 16.24 8.27
CA LEU A 39 -3.34 16.92 7.02
C LEU A 39 -4.84 17.27 6.98
N PHE A 40 -5.71 16.29 7.23
CA PHE A 40 -7.17 16.46 7.25
C PHE A 40 -7.60 17.53 8.26
N LYS A 41 -7.01 17.53 9.46
CA LYS A 41 -7.26 18.57 10.46
C LYS A 41 -6.83 19.95 9.98
N SER A 42 -5.74 20.05 9.22
CA SER A 42 -5.22 21.33 8.73
C SER A 42 -6.09 21.90 7.61
N ASP A 43 -6.80 21.06 6.85
CA ASP A 43 -7.71 21.47 5.76
C ASP A 43 -9.20 21.31 6.11
N ASN A 44 -9.52 21.05 7.39
CA ASN A 44 -10.88 20.83 7.89
C ASN A 44 -11.66 19.76 7.11
N ILE A 45 -10.98 18.70 6.66
CA ILE A 45 -11.61 17.54 6.03
C ILE A 45 -12.28 16.71 7.12
N SER A 46 -13.59 16.46 6.98
CA SER A 46 -14.35 15.62 7.89
C SER A 46 -14.08 14.15 7.57
N TYR A 47 -13.73 13.35 8.58
CA TYR A 47 -13.47 11.93 8.39
C TYR A 47 -13.99 11.07 9.54
N THR A 48 -14.39 9.85 9.21
CA THR A 48 -14.67 8.78 10.18
C THR A 48 -13.51 7.81 10.15
N LEU A 49 -12.85 7.57 11.29
CA LEU A 49 -11.73 6.63 11.41
C LEU A 49 -12.22 5.30 11.98
N VAL A 50 -12.04 4.21 11.23
CA VAL A 50 -12.38 2.86 11.68
C VAL A 50 -11.15 1.96 11.53
N PRO A 51 -10.63 1.38 12.63
CA PRO A 51 -9.55 0.40 12.54
C PRO A 51 -10.09 -0.97 12.13
N VAL A 52 -9.33 -1.71 11.31
CA VAL A 52 -9.73 -3.00 10.73
C VAL A 52 -8.59 -4.02 10.81
N GLY A 53 -8.90 -5.25 11.22
CA GLY A 53 -7.91 -6.32 11.40
C GLY A 53 -7.96 -7.44 10.37
N GLY A 54 -8.97 -7.44 9.50
CA GLY A 54 -9.10 -8.42 8.45
C GLY A 54 -10.27 -8.11 7.53
N ILE A 55 -10.48 -8.99 6.55
CA ILE A 55 -11.48 -8.80 5.48
C ILE A 55 -12.91 -8.73 6.05
N ALA A 56 -13.23 -9.56 7.05
CA ALA A 56 -14.54 -9.54 7.68
C ALA A 56 -14.83 -8.21 8.39
N GLU A 57 -13.86 -7.70 9.15
CA GLU A 57 -13.97 -6.40 9.81
C GLU A 57 -13.98 -5.24 8.80
N LEU A 58 -13.23 -5.35 7.69
CA LEU A 58 -13.25 -4.37 6.62
C LEU A 58 -14.64 -4.26 5.98
N LYS A 59 -15.25 -5.42 5.66
CA LYS A 59 -16.60 -5.48 5.08
C LYS A 59 -17.64 -4.89 6.03
N GLN A 60 -17.62 -5.33 7.29
CA GLN A 60 -18.53 -4.82 8.31
C GLN A 60 -18.36 -3.30 8.51
N ALA A 61 -17.11 -2.82 8.63
CA ALA A 61 -16.81 -1.41 8.81
C ALA A 61 -17.30 -0.56 7.63
N TYR A 62 -17.23 -1.08 6.40
CA TYR A 62 -17.76 -0.42 5.22
C TYR A 62 -19.29 -0.41 5.24
N GLU A 63 -19.95 -1.55 5.45
CA GLU A 63 -21.42 -1.66 5.50
C GLU A 63 -22.05 -0.74 6.56
N GLU A 64 -21.41 -0.61 7.72
CA GLU A 64 -21.90 0.26 8.81
C GLU A 64 -21.72 1.76 8.52
N ASN A 65 -20.89 2.14 7.55
CA ASN A 65 -20.50 3.53 7.31
C ASN A 65 -20.64 3.97 5.85
N ASN A 66 -21.18 3.17 4.94
CA ASN A 66 -21.25 3.49 3.51
C ASN A 66 -22.30 4.57 3.17
N GLU A 67 -23.27 4.82 4.05
CA GLU A 67 -24.31 5.83 3.84
C GLU A 67 -23.72 7.24 3.66
N GLU A 68 -24.04 7.87 2.54
CA GLU A 68 -23.61 9.23 2.15
C GLU A 68 -22.09 9.43 2.04
N ILE A 69 -21.31 8.34 1.90
CA ILE A 69 -19.85 8.41 1.75
C ILE A 69 -19.45 8.15 0.30
N LYS A 70 -18.84 9.16 -0.33
CA LYS A 70 -18.27 9.07 -1.68
C LYS A 70 -16.81 8.63 -1.72
N TYR A 71 -16.06 8.87 -0.65
CA TYR A 71 -14.62 8.63 -0.62
C TYR A 71 -14.21 7.77 0.56
N VAL A 72 -13.58 6.64 0.24
CA VAL A 72 -13.04 5.69 1.22
C VAL A 72 -11.53 5.64 1.04
N VAL A 73 -10.77 5.77 2.12
CA VAL A 73 -9.31 5.68 2.12
C VAL A 73 -8.92 4.47 2.95
N LEU A 74 -8.30 3.48 2.31
CA LEU A 74 -7.74 2.29 2.95
C LEU A 74 -6.26 2.49 3.20
N VAL A 75 -5.83 2.21 4.44
CA VAL A 75 -4.45 2.37 4.89
C VAL A 75 -3.88 1.03 5.35
N ASN A 76 -2.88 0.57 4.59
CA ASN A 76 -2.17 -0.69 4.73
C ASN A 76 -3.08 -1.92 4.69
N CYS A 77 -4.16 -1.84 3.92
CA CYS A 77 -5.10 -2.92 3.66
C CYS A 77 -5.79 -2.74 2.31
N GLY A 78 -6.35 -3.83 1.79
CA GLY A 78 -7.21 -3.82 0.61
C GLY A 78 -6.48 -3.87 -0.73
N GLY A 79 -5.16 -3.70 -0.77
CA GLY A 79 -4.41 -3.71 -2.03
C GLY A 79 -4.33 -5.07 -2.70
N THR A 80 -4.32 -6.15 -1.92
CA THR A 80 -4.09 -7.54 -2.38
C THR A 80 -5.37 -8.35 -2.60
N ILE A 81 -6.54 -7.72 -2.54
CA ILE A 81 -7.85 -8.36 -2.66
C ILE A 81 -8.71 -7.56 -3.64
N ASP A 82 -9.62 -8.21 -4.34
CA ASP A 82 -10.60 -7.51 -5.19
C ASP A 82 -11.58 -6.72 -4.31
N LEU A 83 -11.40 -5.39 -4.27
CA LEU A 83 -12.21 -4.53 -3.41
C LEU A 83 -13.65 -4.39 -3.91
N VAL A 84 -13.85 -4.43 -5.24
CA VAL A 84 -15.16 -4.25 -5.84
C VAL A 84 -16.01 -5.50 -5.61
N ASP A 85 -15.43 -6.69 -5.79
CA ASP A 85 -16.11 -7.96 -5.53
C ASP A 85 -16.49 -8.12 -4.04
N ILE A 86 -15.58 -7.76 -3.12
CA ILE A 86 -15.78 -7.99 -1.68
C ILE A 86 -16.76 -6.99 -1.07
N LEU A 87 -16.63 -5.71 -1.40
CA LEU A 87 -17.38 -4.63 -0.76
C LEU A 87 -18.68 -4.27 -1.49
N GLN A 88 -18.81 -4.66 -2.77
CA GLN A 88 -19.97 -4.38 -3.63
C GLN A 88 -20.47 -2.93 -3.49
N PRO A 89 -19.60 -1.94 -3.80
CA PRO A 89 -19.89 -0.53 -3.56
C PRO A 89 -20.85 0.04 -4.62
N GLU A 90 -21.49 1.17 -4.32
CA GLU A 90 -22.16 1.97 -5.35
C GLU A 90 -21.14 2.54 -6.36
N GLU A 91 -21.57 2.74 -7.61
CA GLU A 91 -20.72 3.17 -8.73
C GLU A 91 -20.02 4.51 -8.48
N GLU A 92 -20.62 5.40 -7.68
CA GLU A 92 -20.05 6.72 -7.36
C GLU A 92 -18.96 6.67 -6.27
N VAL A 93 -18.81 5.55 -5.56
CA VAL A 93 -17.88 5.43 -4.41
C VAL A 93 -16.47 5.19 -4.91
N VAL A 94 -15.54 6.06 -4.52
CA VAL A 94 -14.12 5.94 -4.88
C VAL A 94 -13.30 5.45 -3.70
N PHE A 95 -12.54 4.38 -3.93
CA PHE A 95 -11.57 3.82 -3.00
C PHE A 95 -10.16 4.32 -3.32
N PHE A 96 -9.51 4.90 -2.32
CA PHE A 96 -8.09 5.22 -2.36
C PHE A 96 -7.31 4.23 -1.52
N VAL A 97 -6.40 3.49 -2.14
CA VAL A 97 -5.65 2.42 -1.47
C VAL A 97 -4.20 2.85 -1.29
N LEU A 98 -3.81 3.05 -0.03
CA LEU A 98 -2.44 3.23 0.43
C LEU A 98 -1.98 1.94 1.09
N ASP A 99 -1.51 0.98 0.30
CA ASP A 99 -1.15 -0.34 0.81
C ASP A 99 0.26 -0.79 0.36
N ALA A 100 1.09 -1.13 1.35
CA ALA A 100 2.43 -1.65 1.12
C ALA A 100 2.44 -3.15 0.80
N HIS A 101 1.36 -3.89 1.07
CA HIS A 101 1.30 -5.32 0.73
C HIS A 101 1.29 -5.53 -0.79
N LYS A 102 2.02 -6.55 -1.25
CA LYS A 102 2.19 -6.92 -2.66
C LYS A 102 2.14 -8.45 -2.81
N PRO A 103 1.70 -8.99 -3.95
CA PRO A 103 1.25 -8.29 -5.15
C PRO A 103 -0.12 -7.64 -4.97
N THR A 104 -0.33 -6.54 -5.69
CA THR A 104 -1.60 -5.84 -5.80
C THR A 104 -2.59 -6.68 -6.59
N ASP A 105 -3.85 -6.68 -6.21
CA ASP A 105 -4.87 -7.38 -6.99
C ASP A 105 -5.04 -6.75 -8.39
N VAL A 106 -5.14 -7.58 -9.42
CA VAL A 106 -5.19 -7.12 -10.82
C VAL A 106 -6.50 -6.40 -11.14
N CYS A 107 -7.62 -6.78 -10.52
CA CYS A 107 -8.90 -6.08 -10.69
C CYS A 107 -8.79 -4.66 -10.12
N ASN A 108 -8.11 -4.48 -8.98
CA ASN A 108 -7.83 -3.14 -8.44
C ASN A 108 -6.92 -2.31 -9.36
N VAL A 109 -5.92 -2.94 -10.00
CA VAL A 109 -5.02 -2.24 -10.94
C VAL A 109 -5.79 -1.75 -12.16
N TYR A 110 -6.61 -2.62 -12.75
CA TYR A 110 -7.33 -2.37 -14.00
C TYR A 110 -8.73 -1.79 -13.82
N SER A 111 -9.17 -1.53 -12.59
CA SER A 111 -10.45 -0.86 -12.30
C SER A 111 -10.58 0.49 -13.01
N ASP A 112 -11.78 0.74 -13.58
CA ASP A 112 -12.21 1.93 -14.33
C ASP A 112 -12.43 3.18 -13.44
N GLY A 113 -11.53 3.41 -12.48
CA GLY A 113 -11.46 4.64 -11.69
C GLY A 113 -12.15 4.58 -10.32
N GLN A 114 -12.92 3.53 -10.04
CA GLN A 114 -13.51 3.28 -8.72
C GLN A 114 -12.43 2.96 -7.68
N VAL A 115 -11.44 2.13 -8.06
CA VAL A 115 -10.27 1.85 -7.21
C VAL A 115 -9.04 2.62 -7.71
N ARG A 116 -8.49 3.45 -6.83
CA ARG A 116 -7.33 4.33 -7.08
C ARG A 116 -6.18 3.99 -6.13
N LEU A 117 -5.16 3.34 -6.67
CA LEU A 117 -3.95 2.95 -5.97
C LEU A 117 -3.01 4.15 -5.85
N VAL A 118 -2.61 4.48 -4.64
CA VAL A 118 -1.88 5.74 -4.35
C VAL A 118 -0.38 5.65 -4.67
N TYR A 119 0.17 4.43 -4.73
CA TYR A 119 1.58 4.21 -4.99
C TYR A 119 1.78 3.00 -5.92
N LYS A 120 2.62 3.18 -6.95
CA LYS A 120 3.06 2.12 -7.85
C LYS A 120 4.47 1.68 -7.45
N ASP A 121 4.64 0.38 -7.17
CA ASP A 121 5.97 -0.17 -6.93
C ASP A 121 6.69 -0.44 -8.25
N SER A 122 7.96 -0.07 -8.34
CA SER A 122 8.79 -0.30 -9.52
C SER A 122 9.22 -1.76 -9.67
N GLU A 123 9.23 -2.52 -8.58
CA GLU A 123 9.61 -3.95 -8.59
C GLU A 123 8.43 -4.87 -8.96
N GLU A 124 7.22 -4.33 -9.05
CA GLU A 124 6.01 -5.09 -9.30
C GLU A 124 5.78 -5.34 -10.80
N ASN A 125 5.90 -6.60 -11.21
CA ASN A 125 5.68 -7.04 -12.59
C ASN A 125 4.21 -7.39 -12.83
N ILE A 126 3.39 -6.37 -13.02
CA ILE A 126 1.94 -6.52 -13.25
C ILE A 126 1.71 -7.11 -14.66
N PRO A 127 0.96 -8.23 -14.78
CA PRO A 127 0.53 -8.81 -16.07
C PRO A 127 -0.21 -7.80 -16.95
N ASN A 128 -0.08 -7.87 -18.27
CA ASN A 128 -0.84 -7.00 -19.18
C ASN A 128 -2.33 -7.36 -19.20
N PHE A 129 -3.19 -6.38 -19.45
CA PHE A 129 -4.65 -6.50 -19.51
C PHE A 129 -5.10 -7.59 -20.50
N ASP A 130 -4.62 -7.53 -21.75
CA ASP A 130 -5.01 -8.45 -22.83
C ASP A 130 -4.65 -9.93 -22.55
N ASP A 131 -3.67 -10.16 -21.66
CA ASP A 131 -3.23 -11.51 -21.29
C ASP A 131 -4.12 -12.15 -20.23
N ILE A 132 -4.97 -11.36 -19.56
CA ILE A 132 -5.67 -11.75 -18.33
C ILE A 132 -7.17 -11.50 -18.35
N PHE A 133 -7.61 -10.51 -19.12
CA PHE A 133 -9.00 -10.19 -19.40
C PHE A 133 -9.29 -10.42 -20.88
N ARG A 134 -10.49 -10.92 -21.18
CA ARG A 134 -10.95 -11.18 -22.53
C ARG A 134 -12.42 -10.80 -22.62
N ASP A 135 -12.75 -9.95 -23.59
CA ASP A 135 -14.12 -9.43 -23.77
C ASP A 135 -15.08 -10.49 -24.38
N ASP A 136 -14.54 -11.62 -24.86
CA ASP A 136 -15.30 -12.66 -25.58
C ASP A 136 -16.20 -13.55 -24.68
N GLU A 137 -16.45 -13.20 -23.42
CA GLU A 137 -17.44 -13.91 -22.58
C GLU A 137 -18.88 -13.67 -23.06
N GLU A 138 -19.14 -12.61 -23.85
CA GLU A 138 -20.48 -12.28 -24.35
C GLU A 138 -20.80 -12.85 -25.76
N GLU A 139 -19.84 -13.45 -26.48
CA GLU A 139 -20.07 -14.03 -27.82
C GLU A 139 -20.43 -15.53 -27.79
N GLU A 140 -21.37 -15.95 -26.94
CA GLU A 140 -21.82 -17.36 -26.91
C GLU A 140 -22.99 -17.68 -27.85
N ASP A 141 -23.67 -16.70 -28.46
CA ASP A 141 -24.97 -16.97 -29.12
C ASP A 141 -25.11 -16.64 -30.62
N GLU A 142 -24.06 -16.23 -31.35
CA GLU A 142 -24.20 -15.97 -32.80
C GLU A 142 -23.73 -17.14 -33.68
N GLU A 143 -24.73 -17.96 -34.01
CA GLU A 143 -24.86 -18.85 -35.18
C GLU A 143 -23.68 -19.78 -35.50
N ALA A 144 -23.69 -20.96 -34.87
CA ALA A 144 -23.01 -22.13 -35.39
C ALA A 144 -23.57 -22.49 -36.78
N GLY A 145 -22.90 -22.03 -37.84
CA GLY A 145 -23.18 -22.40 -39.22
C GLY A 145 -23.27 -23.93 -39.37
N SER A 146 -24.41 -24.40 -39.86
CA SER A 146 -24.72 -25.82 -40.09
C SER A 146 -23.79 -26.41 -41.16
N GLY A 147 -22.62 -26.92 -40.77
CA GLY A 147 -21.67 -27.54 -41.67
C GLY A 147 -20.42 -28.10 -40.98
N ARG A 148 -19.66 -28.94 -41.69
CA ARG A 148 -18.39 -29.50 -41.20
C ARG A 148 -17.36 -28.41 -40.90
N GLU A 149 -17.36 -27.34 -41.69
CA GLU A 149 -16.51 -26.16 -41.52
C GLU A 149 -16.85 -25.37 -40.25
N GLY A 150 -18.14 -25.25 -39.91
CA GLY A 150 -18.57 -24.63 -38.64
C GLY A 150 -18.15 -25.43 -37.41
N LEU A 151 -18.18 -26.76 -37.51
CA LEU A 151 -17.69 -27.64 -36.44
C LEU A 151 -16.15 -27.56 -36.28
N GLU A 152 -15.40 -27.46 -37.38
CA GLU A 152 -13.94 -27.28 -37.37
C GLU A 152 -13.54 -25.92 -36.76
N ALA A 153 -14.22 -24.83 -37.13
CA ALA A 153 -14.02 -23.49 -36.54
C ALA A 153 -14.35 -23.45 -35.04
N MET A 154 -15.43 -24.12 -34.62
CA MET A 154 -15.80 -24.22 -33.20
C MET A 154 -14.73 -24.96 -32.38
N VAL A 155 -14.11 -26.00 -32.95
CA VAL A 155 -13.03 -26.75 -32.29
C VAL A 155 -11.78 -25.89 -32.16
N GLU A 156 -11.44 -25.08 -33.15
CA GLU A 156 -10.28 -24.19 -33.09
C GLU A 156 -10.48 -23.06 -32.07
N LYS A 157 -11.65 -22.37 -32.05
CA LYS A 157 -11.99 -21.37 -31.02
C LYS A 157 -11.88 -21.96 -29.61
N ARG A 158 -12.31 -23.21 -29.41
CA ARG A 158 -12.16 -23.94 -28.14
C ARG A 158 -10.70 -24.24 -27.78
N ARG A 159 -9.85 -24.58 -28.75
CA ARG A 159 -8.41 -24.82 -28.51
C ARG A 159 -7.69 -23.54 -28.14
N GLU A 160 -7.97 -22.45 -28.86
CA GLU A 160 -7.43 -21.13 -28.56
C GLU A 160 -7.84 -20.64 -27.17
N ARG A 161 -9.12 -20.85 -26.79
CA ARG A 161 -9.63 -20.53 -25.44
C ARG A 161 -8.85 -21.29 -24.37
N ARG A 162 -8.68 -22.61 -24.49
CA ARG A 162 -7.90 -23.41 -23.53
C ARG A 162 -6.43 -22.99 -23.47
N ALA A 163 -5.81 -22.75 -24.61
CA ALA A 163 -4.42 -22.30 -24.67
C ALA A 163 -4.24 -20.92 -24.01
N TRP A 164 -5.23 -20.03 -24.14
CA TRP A 164 -5.25 -18.74 -23.45
C TRP A 164 -5.45 -18.92 -21.94
N GLU A 165 -6.41 -19.74 -21.50
CA GLU A 165 -6.65 -20.05 -20.08
C GLU A 165 -5.40 -20.63 -19.41
N GLU A 166 -4.68 -21.54 -20.08
CA GLU A 166 -3.41 -22.09 -19.59
C GLU A 166 -2.32 -21.02 -19.45
N ARG A 167 -2.20 -20.12 -20.43
CA ARG A 167 -1.26 -18.98 -20.37
C ARG A 167 -1.63 -18.02 -19.24
N ARG A 168 -2.90 -17.64 -19.13
CA ARG A 168 -3.43 -16.79 -18.06
C ARG A 168 -3.17 -17.40 -16.69
N ASN A 169 -3.47 -18.68 -16.51
CA ASN A 169 -3.25 -19.38 -15.24
C ASN A 169 -1.76 -19.43 -14.87
N THR A 170 -0.88 -19.65 -15.84
CA THR A 170 0.57 -19.62 -15.62
C THR A 170 1.05 -18.22 -15.23
N LEU A 171 0.54 -17.18 -15.91
CA LEU A 171 0.89 -15.78 -15.66
C LEU A 171 0.41 -15.33 -14.27
N MET A 172 -0.86 -15.61 -13.95
CA MET A 172 -1.45 -15.35 -12.64
C MET A 172 -0.70 -16.09 -11.54
N PHE A 173 -0.41 -17.38 -11.73
CA PHE A 173 0.36 -18.16 -10.78
C PHE A 173 1.72 -17.53 -10.48
N ASN A 174 2.46 -17.12 -11.51
CA ASN A 174 3.77 -16.49 -11.34
C ASN A 174 3.65 -15.13 -10.62
N TYR A 175 2.62 -14.34 -10.94
CA TYR A 175 2.39 -13.03 -10.31
C TYR A 175 2.04 -13.17 -8.83
N THR A 176 1.16 -14.11 -8.48
CA THR A 176 0.69 -14.33 -7.11
C THR A 176 1.56 -15.30 -6.30
N GLN A 177 2.68 -15.76 -6.86
CA GLN A 177 3.52 -16.80 -6.24
C GLN A 177 4.15 -16.35 -4.92
N PHE A 178 4.56 -15.09 -4.84
CA PHE A 178 5.31 -14.55 -3.71
C PHE A 178 4.69 -13.25 -3.21
N SER A 179 4.34 -13.23 -1.93
CA SER A 179 3.94 -12.00 -1.25
C SER A 179 5.17 -11.29 -0.66
N TYR A 180 5.17 -9.96 -0.76
CA TYR A 180 6.21 -9.12 -0.20
C TYR A 180 5.62 -7.76 0.22
N TYR A 181 6.47 -6.87 0.74
CA TYR A 181 6.09 -5.52 1.11
C TYR A 181 6.87 -4.50 0.31
N GLY A 182 6.16 -3.54 -0.27
CA GLY A 182 6.71 -2.41 -1.01
C GLY A 182 7.14 -1.26 -0.09
N LYS A 183 6.99 -0.03 -0.58
CA LYS A 183 7.31 1.19 0.20
C LYS A 183 6.34 1.36 1.37
N PRO A 184 6.82 1.65 2.60
CA PRO A 184 5.95 1.96 3.72
C PRO A 184 4.97 3.08 3.37
N SER A 185 3.70 2.87 3.67
CA SER A 185 2.61 3.80 3.38
C SER A 185 2.85 5.16 4.07
N ALA A 186 3.51 5.17 5.23
CA ALA A 186 3.83 6.41 5.94
C ALA A 186 4.88 7.24 5.20
N CYS A 187 5.83 6.61 4.50
CA CYS A 187 6.79 7.31 3.66
C CYS A 187 6.09 8.02 2.49
N VAL A 188 5.09 7.37 1.90
CA VAL A 188 4.24 7.96 0.84
C VAL A 188 3.40 9.11 1.40
N ALA A 189 2.84 8.97 2.61
CA ALA A 189 2.09 10.04 3.27
C ALA A 189 2.97 11.25 3.63
N VAL A 190 4.23 11.06 4.01
CA VAL A 190 5.20 12.16 4.18
C VAL A 190 5.47 12.85 2.85
N GLU A 191 5.60 12.11 1.75
CA GLU A 191 5.75 12.69 0.42
C GLU A 191 4.54 13.56 0.05
N LEU A 192 3.33 13.08 0.32
CA LEU A 192 2.11 13.87 0.16
C LEU A 192 2.14 15.15 1.00
N ALA A 193 2.46 15.06 2.29
CA ALA A 193 2.55 16.22 3.17
C ALA A 193 3.56 17.25 2.65
N TRP A 194 4.67 16.79 2.08
CA TRP A 194 5.66 17.65 1.44
C TRP A 194 5.12 18.31 0.16
N ARG A 195 4.43 17.57 -0.72
CA ARG A 195 3.81 18.12 -1.95
C ARG A 195 2.71 19.14 -1.65
N VAL A 196 2.00 18.98 -0.53
CA VAL A 196 0.98 19.94 -0.05
C VAL A 196 1.62 21.11 0.71
N SER A 197 2.95 21.13 0.89
CA SER A 197 3.69 22.15 1.65
C SER A 197 3.27 22.25 3.12
N ARG A 198 2.85 21.12 3.71
CA ARG A 198 2.40 20.99 5.09
C ARG A 198 3.12 19.88 5.84
N VAL A 199 4.41 19.68 5.58
CA VAL A 199 5.23 18.70 6.31
C VAL A 199 5.67 19.28 7.66
N TRP A 200 5.54 18.48 8.73
CA TRP A 200 6.03 18.81 10.07
C TRP A 200 6.89 17.67 10.62
N TRP A 201 7.69 17.95 11.64
CA TRP A 201 8.59 16.96 12.25
C TRP A 201 7.89 15.73 12.80
N GLY A 202 6.66 15.88 13.30
CA GLY A 202 5.84 14.75 13.74
C GLY A 202 5.48 13.78 12.60
N ALA A 203 5.27 14.29 11.38
CA ALA A 203 5.04 13.44 10.21
C ALA A 203 6.31 12.69 9.80
N VAL A 204 7.46 13.36 9.78
CA VAL A 204 8.76 12.74 9.49
C VAL A 204 9.13 11.70 10.54
N TRP A 205 8.83 11.98 11.82
CA TRP A 205 9.00 11.03 12.91
C TRP A 205 8.11 9.79 12.71
N ALA A 206 6.82 9.96 12.44
CA ALA A 206 5.91 8.86 12.15
C ALA A 206 6.40 8.02 10.95
N GLY A 207 6.79 8.66 9.85
CA GLY A 207 7.40 7.98 8.70
C GLY A 207 8.68 7.21 9.06
N SER A 208 9.53 7.78 9.92
CA SER A 208 10.75 7.13 10.38
C SER A 208 10.47 5.91 11.26
N VAL A 209 9.44 5.98 12.10
CA VAL A 209 8.99 4.86 12.95
C VAL A 209 8.43 3.74 12.07
N ALA A 210 7.63 4.05 11.07
CA ALA A 210 7.12 3.07 10.12
C ALA A 210 8.23 2.38 9.32
N ALA A 211 9.16 3.16 8.74
CA ALA A 211 10.31 2.62 8.01
C ALA A 211 11.19 1.72 8.89
N ALA A 212 11.45 2.14 10.14
CA ALA A 212 12.19 1.34 11.10
C ALA A 212 11.42 0.07 11.52
N GLY A 213 10.10 0.15 11.67
CA GLY A 213 9.22 -0.98 11.97
C GLY A 213 9.27 -2.04 10.88
N GLY A 214 9.15 -1.63 9.61
CA GLY A 214 9.29 -2.52 8.46
C GLY A 214 10.68 -3.16 8.37
N ALA A 215 11.74 -2.42 8.69
CA ALA A 215 13.10 -2.96 8.73
C ALA A 215 13.28 -4.00 9.84
N VAL A 216 12.68 -3.81 11.01
CA VAL A 216 12.71 -4.79 12.12
C VAL A 216 11.91 -6.04 11.79
N ALA A 217 10.77 -5.89 11.11
CA ALA A 217 9.93 -7.00 10.66
C ALA A 217 10.49 -7.74 9.43
N ALA A 218 11.64 -7.30 8.89
CA ALA A 218 12.23 -7.80 7.66
C ALA A 218 11.29 -7.74 6.44
N HIS A 219 10.31 -6.83 6.47
CA HIS A 219 9.38 -6.60 5.37
C HIS A 219 10.09 -6.00 4.14
N ARG A 220 11.17 -5.25 4.38
CA ARG A 220 11.99 -4.64 3.32
C ARG A 220 13.44 -5.10 3.35
N PRO A 221 14.07 -5.30 2.17
CA PRO A 221 15.52 -5.46 2.08
C PRO A 221 16.26 -4.26 2.72
N PRO A 222 17.40 -4.48 3.40
CA PRO A 222 18.14 -3.41 4.07
C PRO A 222 18.52 -2.22 3.16
N ALA A 223 18.81 -2.49 1.88
CA ALA A 223 19.11 -1.46 0.90
C ALA A 223 17.89 -0.55 0.63
N GLN A 224 16.71 -1.15 0.45
CA GLN A 224 15.45 -0.42 0.24
C GLN A 224 15.05 0.38 1.48
N ALA A 225 15.20 -0.21 2.68
CA ALA A 225 14.97 0.50 3.94
C ALA A 225 15.88 1.75 4.08
N LEU A 226 17.15 1.66 3.67
CA LEU A 226 18.05 2.83 3.66
C LEU A 226 17.57 3.92 2.70
N LEU A 227 17.07 3.55 1.51
CA LEU A 227 16.50 4.49 0.56
C LEU A 227 15.26 5.20 1.09
N ASP A 228 14.40 4.51 1.85
CA ASP A 228 13.26 5.15 2.54
C ASP A 228 13.71 6.17 3.58
N HIS A 229 14.69 5.81 4.42
CA HIS A 229 15.22 6.72 5.41
C HIS A 229 15.86 7.95 4.75
N HIS A 230 16.58 7.76 3.63
CA HIS A 230 17.10 8.86 2.84
C HIS A 230 15.97 9.73 2.29
N HIS A 231 14.93 9.14 1.72
CA HIS A 231 13.77 9.85 1.21
C HIS A 231 13.12 10.72 2.31
N LEU A 232 12.86 10.16 3.49
CA LEU A 232 12.32 10.91 4.64
C LEU A 232 13.21 12.08 5.05
N HIS A 233 14.53 11.90 5.05
CA HIS A 233 15.49 12.97 5.33
C HIS A 233 15.38 14.12 4.32
N THR A 234 15.26 13.82 3.02
CA THR A 234 15.13 14.86 1.98
C THR A 234 13.83 15.64 2.08
N LYS A 235 12.79 15.06 2.68
CA LYS A 235 11.47 15.67 2.85
C LYS A 235 11.26 16.32 4.22
N ALA A 236 12.29 16.34 5.06
CA ALA A 236 12.22 16.99 6.36
C ALA A 236 12.08 18.52 6.24
N PRO A 237 11.29 19.17 7.10
CA PRO A 237 11.14 20.62 7.08
C PRO A 237 12.45 21.34 7.42
N HIS A 238 12.70 22.48 6.78
CA HIS A 238 13.95 23.25 6.96
C HIS A 238 14.10 23.90 8.34
N GLN A 239 13.00 24.12 9.07
CA GLN A 239 13.06 24.69 10.41
C GLN A 239 13.62 23.65 11.37
N HIS A 240 14.79 23.90 11.95
CA HIS A 240 15.36 23.03 12.97
C HIS A 240 14.43 22.94 14.20
N ASP A 241 13.83 21.77 14.39
CA ASP A 241 13.30 21.41 15.70
C ASP A 241 14.48 21.11 16.63
N LYS A 242 14.47 21.70 17.83
CA LYS A 242 15.50 21.46 18.84
C LYS A 242 15.52 19.99 19.28
N TYR A 243 14.43 19.26 19.06
CA TYR A 243 14.20 17.92 19.61
C TYR A 243 14.44 16.77 18.63
N VAL A 244 14.43 17.00 17.31
CA VAL A 244 14.63 15.92 16.31
C VAL A 244 16.00 16.07 15.65
N ARG A 245 16.86 15.06 15.81
CA ARG A 245 18.18 14.99 15.19
C ARG A 245 18.39 13.60 14.58
N ILE A 246 18.99 13.58 13.40
CA ILE A 246 19.28 12.36 12.66
C ILE A 246 20.66 11.85 13.08
N TYR A 247 20.74 10.58 13.44
CA TYR A 247 21.97 9.95 13.93
C TYR A 247 22.18 8.60 13.26
N HIS A 248 23.44 8.29 12.92
CA HIS A 248 23.83 6.92 12.65
C HIS A 248 23.98 6.19 13.99
N ARG A 249 23.14 5.18 14.26
CA ARG A 249 23.12 4.43 15.53
C ARG A 249 23.17 2.93 15.30
N LEU A 250 23.69 2.22 16.29
CA LEU A 250 23.64 0.76 16.35
C LEU A 250 22.19 0.30 16.54
N TYR A 251 21.82 -0.76 15.82
CA TYR A 251 20.56 -1.47 16.00
C TYR A 251 20.65 -2.39 17.23
N THR A 252 20.65 -1.79 18.42
CA THR A 252 20.56 -2.53 19.69
C THR A 252 19.25 -2.20 20.40
N ARG A 253 18.42 -3.22 20.65
CA ARG A 253 17.11 -3.07 21.30
C ARG A 253 17.27 -2.31 22.61
N LEU A 254 16.48 -1.24 22.80
CA LEU A 254 16.39 -0.48 24.05
C LEU A 254 17.74 -0.01 24.65
N PHE A 255 18.78 0.19 23.83
CA PHE A 255 20.13 0.58 24.30
C PHE A 255 20.15 1.73 25.32
N ARG A 256 19.24 2.69 25.17
CA ARG A 256 19.12 3.85 26.06
C ARG A 256 18.35 3.59 27.35
N CYS A 257 17.48 2.58 27.38
CA CYS A 257 16.51 2.36 28.45
C CYS A 257 16.86 1.14 29.32
N TYR A 258 17.77 0.28 28.85
CA TYR A 258 18.07 -0.97 29.52
C TYR A 258 19.56 -1.30 29.44
N SER A 259 20.13 -1.82 30.51
CA SER A 259 21.58 -2.10 30.60
C SER A 259 21.98 -3.46 30.02
N LYS A 260 21.05 -4.41 29.89
CA LYS A 260 21.31 -5.78 29.39
C LYS A 260 20.83 -6.00 27.95
N THR A 261 20.94 -4.98 27.12
CA THR A 261 20.36 -4.91 25.76
C THR A 261 21.00 -5.89 24.79
N PHE A 262 22.30 -6.11 24.92
CA PHE A 262 23.05 -7.08 24.13
C PHE A 262 22.68 -8.55 24.38
N LYS A 263 22.03 -8.89 25.51
CA LYS A 263 21.57 -10.26 25.78
C LYS A 263 20.27 -10.61 25.06
N HIS A 264 19.54 -9.58 24.61
CA HIS A 264 18.22 -9.71 23.99
C HIS A 264 18.19 -9.20 22.55
N SER A 265 19.36 -8.87 21.98
CA SER A 265 19.48 -8.51 20.56
C SER A 265 19.68 -9.77 19.72
N GLU A 266 18.88 -9.91 18.66
CA GLU A 266 19.04 -10.96 17.64
C GLU A 266 20.25 -10.72 16.72
N VAL A 267 20.96 -9.59 16.89
CA VAL A 267 22.18 -9.28 16.13
C VAL A 267 23.33 -10.16 16.65
N PRO A 268 24.02 -10.93 15.78
CA PRO A 268 25.07 -11.84 16.21
C PRO A 268 26.22 -11.09 16.88
N THR A 269 26.64 -11.60 18.05
CA THR A 269 27.65 -11.03 18.95
C THR A 269 29.02 -10.79 18.31
N ASN A 270 29.29 -11.42 17.16
CA ASN A 270 30.58 -11.38 16.46
C ASN A 270 30.84 -10.05 15.73
N MET A 271 29.82 -9.22 15.47
CA MET A 271 30.02 -7.85 14.95
C MET A 271 30.36 -6.81 16.04
N ILE A 272 30.35 -7.21 17.32
CA ILE A 272 30.38 -6.28 18.46
C ILE A 272 31.80 -6.08 19.04
N GLN A 273 32.76 -6.94 18.67
CA GLN A 273 34.09 -6.95 19.30
C GLN A 273 35.01 -5.75 18.96
N ASN A 274 34.67 -4.90 17.99
CA ASN A 274 35.55 -3.81 17.54
C ASN A 274 35.15 -2.39 17.98
N MET A 275 34.16 -2.21 18.86
CA MET A 275 33.73 -0.85 19.26
C MET A 275 34.05 -0.53 20.72
N LYS A 276 35.03 0.34 20.94
CA LYS A 276 35.21 1.08 22.21
C LYS A 276 34.01 2.02 22.38
N ILE A 277 33.09 1.69 23.28
CA ILE A 277 31.94 2.53 23.62
C ILE A 277 32.34 3.45 24.77
N SER A 278 32.46 4.75 24.51
CA SER A 278 32.56 5.77 25.56
C SER A 278 31.15 6.15 26.03
N PHE A 279 30.94 6.06 27.35
CA PHE A 279 29.74 6.58 27.99
C PHE A 279 29.83 8.09 28.07
N CYS A 280 28.88 8.81 27.48
CA CYS A 280 28.64 10.21 27.78
C CYS A 280 27.50 10.25 28.81
N PRO A 281 27.76 10.64 30.07
CA PRO A 281 26.69 10.89 31.03
C PRO A 281 25.91 12.14 30.61
N ILE A 282 24.60 12.11 30.87
CA ILE A 282 23.66 13.23 30.66
C ILE A 282 24.08 14.44 31.48
#